data_AF-A0A1Y6BJG6-F1
#
_entry.id   AF-A0A1Y6BJG6-F1
#
_cell.length_a   1.000
_cell.length_b   1.000
_cell.length_c   1.000
_cell.angle_alpha   90.00
_cell.angle_beta   90.00
_cell.angle_gamma   90.00
#
_symmetry.space_group_name_H-M   'P 1'
#
loop_
_entity.id
_entity.type
_entity.pdbx_description
1 polymer ?
#
loop_
_entity_poly.entity_id
_entity_poly.type
_entity_poly.pdbx_seq_one_letter_code
_entity_poly.pdbx_strand_id
1 'polypeptide(L)'
;MESTIEDQIPIQIFKAMVLAYDVFKSKKIEESDYYISYLEHNGTAIFIFSQKTLNNKTRGNTTKELIFEVNVDLEKMKVVGSSFAR
;
A
#
# COMPACT_ATOMS: atom_id res chain seq x y z
N MET A 1 25.22 22.10 6.27
CA MET A 1 25.24 20.63 6.35
C MET A 1 23.81 20.18 6.09
N GLU A 2 23.46 19.96 4.82
CA GLU A 2 22.12 19.51 4.44
C GLU A 2 22.06 18.00 4.66
N SER A 3 21.46 17.59 5.76
CA SER A 3 21.07 16.20 5.94
C SER A 3 19.86 15.97 5.05
N THR A 4 20.04 15.30 3.92
CA THR A 4 18.96 14.76 3.11
C THR A 4 18.30 13.69 3.96
N ILE A 5 17.24 14.06 4.69
CA ILE A 5 16.37 13.10 5.35
C ILE A 5 15.69 12.37 4.20
N GLU A 6 16.26 11.24 3.76
CA GLU A 6 15.45 10.23 3.10
C GLU A 6 14.32 9.93 4.08
N ASP A 7 13.07 10.22 3.68
CA ASP A 7 11.87 10.08 4.51
C ASP A 7 11.82 8.69 5.16
N GLN A 8 12.33 8.59 6.40
CA GLN A 8 12.31 7.35 7.15
C GLN A 8 10.85 7.07 7.48
N ILE A 9 10.33 5.94 6.98
CA ILE A 9 9.00 5.49 7.32
C ILE A 9 8.95 5.28 8.84
N PRO A 10 8.00 5.92 9.56
CA PRO A 10 7.87 5.70 10.99
C PRO A 10 7.68 4.21 11.31
N ILE A 11 8.32 3.72 12.36
CA ILE A 11 8.26 2.29 12.73
C ILE A 11 6.82 1.79 12.93
N GLN A 12 5.92 2.66 13.36
CA GLN A 12 4.49 2.39 13.51
C GLN A 12 3.86 2.10 12.14
N ILE A 13 4.15 2.92 11.13
CA ILE A 13 3.67 2.71 9.76
C ILE A 13 4.24 1.42 9.17
N PHE A 14 5.51 1.11 9.42
CA PHE A 14 6.10 -0.16 8.98
C PHE A 14 5.35 -1.37 9.57
N LYS A 15 5.03 -1.36 10.87
CA LYS A 15 4.23 -2.42 11.50
C LYS A 15 2.82 -2.52 10.90
N ALA A 16 2.17 -1.38 10.70
CA ALA A 16 0.85 -1.34 10.07
C ALA A 16 0.88 -1.85 8.62
N MET A 17 1.96 -1.60 7.89
CA MET A 17 2.18 -2.10 6.54
C MET A 17 2.27 -3.63 6.51
N VAL A 18 2.94 -4.24 7.48
CA VAL A 18 3.00 -5.72 7.61
C VAL A 18 1.59 -6.29 7.80
N LEU A 19 0.78 -5.70 8.69
CA LEU A 19 -0.62 -6.13 8.88
C LEU A 19 -1.45 -5.98 7.61
N ALA A 20 -1.29 -4.88 6.88
CA ALA A 20 -1.98 -4.66 5.62
C ALA A 20 -1.56 -5.67 4.54
N TYR A 21 -0.27 -5.99 4.48
CA TYR A 21 0.29 -6.96 3.54
C TYR A 21 -0.24 -8.37 3.78
N ASP A 22 -0.40 -8.79 5.04
CA ASP A 22 -1.00 -10.09 5.37
C ASP A 22 -2.44 -10.19 4.86
N VAL A 23 -3.24 -9.12 5.01
CA VAL A 23 -4.60 -9.07 4.46
C VAL A 23 -4.58 -9.11 2.94
N PHE A 24 -3.69 -8.36 2.29
CA PHE A 24 -3.53 -8.39 0.84
C PHE A 24 -3.16 -9.79 0.32
N LYS A 25 -2.16 -10.45 0.93
CA LYS A 25 -1.77 -11.83 0.57
C LYS A 25 -2.90 -12.83 0.72
N SER A 26 -3.76 -12.66 1.73
CA SER A 26 -4.94 -13.54 1.92
C SER A 26 -5.93 -13.50 0.75
N LYS A 27 -5.89 -12.47 -0.11
CA LYS A 27 -6.78 -12.33 -1.26
C LYS A 27 -6.38 -13.17 -2.47
N LYS A 28 -5.28 -13.93 -2.41
CA LYS A 28 -4.76 -14.76 -3.51
C LYS A 28 -4.60 -13.98 -4.82
N ILE A 29 -4.31 -12.70 -4.71
CA ILE A 29 -3.92 -11.85 -5.83
C ILE A 29 -2.54 -12.37 -6.27
N GLU A 30 -2.40 -12.77 -7.53
CA GLU A 30 -1.17 -13.37 -8.06
C GLU A 30 0.05 -12.51 -7.70
N GLU A 31 1.20 -13.07 -7.33
CA GLU A 31 2.40 -12.27 -7.03
C GLU A 31 2.95 -11.61 -8.30
N SER A 32 2.30 -10.54 -8.78
CA SER A 32 2.83 -9.65 -9.80
C SER A 32 3.50 -8.43 -9.15
N ASP A 33 4.26 -7.66 -9.93
CA ASP A 33 4.89 -6.43 -9.44
C ASP A 33 3.81 -5.48 -8.87
N TYR A 34 3.80 -5.27 -7.55
CA TYR A 34 2.90 -4.34 -6.87
C TYR A 34 3.66 -3.17 -6.27
N TYR A 35 3.04 -1.99 -6.34
CA TYR A 35 3.44 -0.84 -5.54
C TYR A 35 2.53 -0.73 -4.33
N ILE A 36 3.14 -0.46 -3.17
CA ILE A 36 2.42 -0.12 -1.95
C ILE A 36 2.64 1.37 -1.72
N SER A 37 1.54 2.11 -1.61
CA SER A 37 1.53 3.48 -1.12
C SER A 37 0.68 3.54 0.14
N TYR A 38 0.91 4.53 1.00
CA TYR A 38 0.08 4.75 2.17
C TYR A 38 -0.29 6.22 2.33
N LEU A 39 -1.43 6.44 2.98
CA LEU A 39 -1.92 7.74 3.42
C LEU A 39 -2.27 7.62 4.90
N GLU A 40 -1.92 8.62 5.69
CA GLU A 40 -2.34 8.70 7.09
C GLU A 40 -3.48 9.71 7.22
N HIS A 41 -4.56 9.31 7.91
CA HIS A 41 -5.68 10.20 8.21
C HIS A 41 -6.32 9.82 9.55
N ASN A 42 -6.39 10.77 10.47
CA ASN A 42 -7.06 10.63 11.78
C ASN A 42 -6.67 9.34 12.53
N GLY A 43 -5.36 9.06 12.68
CA GLY A 43 -4.87 7.88 13.38
C GLY A 43 -5.09 6.55 12.64
N THR A 44 -5.50 6.60 11.38
CA THR A 44 -5.63 5.43 10.50
C THR A 44 -4.63 5.54 9.35
N ALA A 45 -3.90 4.45 9.08
CA ALA A 45 -3.12 4.31 7.86
C ALA A 45 -3.93 3.54 6.81
N ILE A 46 -4.06 4.12 5.62
CA ILE A 46 -4.71 3.53 4.46
C ILE A 46 -3.61 3.04 3.53
N PHE A 47 -3.43 1.72 3.43
CA PHE A 47 -2.47 1.09 2.53
C PHE A 47 -3.15 0.74 1.22
N ILE A 48 -2.55 1.18 0.12
CA ILE A 48 -3.07 1.04 -1.23
C ILE A 48 -2.09 0.16 -2.01
N PHE A 49 -2.59 -0.96 -2.52
CA PHE A 49 -1.88 -1.90 -3.36
C PHE A 49 -2.27 -1.67 -4.82
N SER A 50 -1.30 -1.30 -5.66
CA SER A 50 -1.50 -1.04 -7.09
C SER A 50 -0.71 -2.01 -7.96
N GLN A 51 -1.33 -2.52 -9.01
CA GLN A 51 -0.67 -3.38 -10.00
C GLN A 51 0.20 -2.53 -10.91
N LYS A 52 1.41 -3.00 -11.16
CA LYS A 52 2.21 -2.51 -12.27
C LYS A 52 1.76 -3.21 -13.54
N THR A 53 0.89 -2.56 -14.31
CA THR A 53 0.49 -3.09 -15.61
C THR A 53 1.44 -2.56 -16.68
N LEU A 54 2.30 -3.43 -17.22
CA LEU A 54 3.08 -3.15 -18.43
C LEU A 54 2.14 -3.17 -19.63
N ASN A 55 1.68 -1.99 -20.08
CA ASN A 55 0.81 -1.91 -21.24
C ASN A 55 1.62 -2.13 -22.53
N ASN A 56 1.64 -3.38 -23.01
CA ASN A 56 2.46 -3.79 -24.16
C ASN A 56 1.98 -3.22 -25.51
N LYS A 57 0.88 -2.45 -25.54
CA LYS A 57 0.28 -1.91 -26.78
C LYS A 57 0.61 -0.45 -27.09
N THR A 58 1.12 0.33 -26.14
CA THR A 58 1.44 1.74 -26.36
C THR A 58 2.61 2.18 -25.51
N ARG A 59 3.80 2.24 -26.14
CA ARG A 59 4.91 3.15 -25.82
C ARG A 59 5.05 3.53 -24.33
N GLY A 60 5.50 2.58 -23.49
CA GLY A 60 6.16 2.87 -22.21
C GLY A 60 5.31 3.45 -21.07
N ASN A 61 3.99 3.56 -21.19
CA ASN A 61 3.15 4.03 -20.09
C ASN A 61 2.89 2.89 -19.09
N THR A 62 3.46 3.03 -17.89
CA THR A 62 3.11 2.19 -16.74
C THR A 62 1.84 2.76 -16.13
N THR A 63 0.73 2.04 -16.23
CA THR A 63 -0.51 2.41 -15.52
C THR A 63 -0.50 1.73 -14.15
N LYS A 64 -0.75 2.51 -13.09
CA LYS A 64 -0.98 2.00 -11.74
C LYS A 64 -2.48 1.76 -11.62
N GLU A 65 -2.90 0.51 -11.67
CA GLU A 65 -4.28 0.15 -11.40
C GLU A 65 -4.41 -0.13 -9.91
N LEU A 66 -5.29 0.60 -9.22
CA LEU A 66 -5.61 0.32 -7.83
C LEU A 66 -6.25 -1.07 -7.77
N ILE A 67 -5.77 -1.93 -6.88
CA ILE A 67 -6.31 -3.28 -6.74
C ILE A 67 -7.03 -3.39 -5.41
N PHE A 68 -6.41 -2.90 -4.35
CA PHE A 68 -6.81 -3.24 -3.01
C PHE A 68 -6.39 -2.18 -2.00
N GLU A 69 -7.27 -1.89 -1.06
CA GLU A 69 -7.03 -0.96 0.03
C GLU A 69 -7.21 -1.66 1.37
N VAL A 70 -6.36 -1.32 2.34
CA VAL A 70 -6.44 -1.81 3.71
C VAL A 70 -6.29 -0.66 4.69
N ASN A 71 -7.27 -0.51 5.56
CA ASN A 71 -7.29 0.50 6.61
C ASN A 71 -6.82 -0.12 7.93
N VAL A 72 -5.81 0.48 8.54
CA VAL A 72 -5.21 0.04 9.81
C VAL A 72 -5.31 1.15 10.84
N ASP A 73 -5.99 0.88 11.96
CA ASP A 73 -5.99 1.76 13.13
C ASP A 73 -4.61 1.71 13.79
N LEU A 74 -3.91 2.84 13.83
CA LEU A 74 -2.53 2.95 14.29
C LEU A 74 -2.41 2.87 15.82
N GLU A 75 -3.44 3.25 16.56
CA GLU A 75 -3.46 3.15 18.03
C GLU A 75 -3.66 1.70 18.46
N LYS A 76 -4.63 1.02 17.83
CA LYS A 76 -4.98 -0.37 18.16
C LYS A 76 -4.11 -1.39 17.45
N MET A 77 -3.32 -0.97 16.47
CA MET A 77 -2.55 -1.86 15.59
C MET A 77 -3.40 -3.00 15.02
N LYS A 78 -4.54 -2.63 14.43
CA LYS A 78 -5.51 -3.58 13.91
C LYS A 78 -6.11 -3.11 12.58
N VAL A 79 -6.33 -4.06 11.68
CA VAL A 79 -7.07 -3.82 10.44
C VAL A 79 -8.53 -3.53 10.78
N VAL A 80 -9.04 -2.39 10.31
CA VAL A 80 -10.40 -1.92 10.53
C VAL A 80 -11.26 -1.96 9.26
N GLY A 81 -10.66 -2.17 8.09
CA GLY A 81 -11.39 -2.35 6.84
C GLY A 81 -10.48 -2.74 5.69
N SER A 82 -11.04 -3.37 4.66
CA SER A 82 -10.33 -3.63 3.40
C SER A 82 -11.31 -3.76 2.24
N SER A 83 -10.93 -3.30 1.06
CA SER A 83 -11.77 -3.37 -0.14
C SER A 83 -10.94 -3.49 -1.41
N PHE A 84 -11.49 -4.13 -2.44
CA PHE A 84 -10.96 -3.99 -3.78
C PHE A 84 -11.34 -2.61 -4.34
N ALA A 85 -10.43 -1.99 -5.08
CA ALA A 85 -10.77 -0.80 -5.84
C ALA A 85 -11.79 -1.17 -6.94
N ARG A 86 -12.77 -0.30 -7.18
CA ARG A 86 -13.80 -0.46 -8.21
C ARG A 86 -13.40 0.19 -9.52
#